data_AF-A0A847JJ92-F1
#
_entry.id   AF-A0A847JJ92-F1
#
_cell.length_a   1.000
_cell.length_b   1.000
_cell.length_c   1.000
_cell.angle_alpha   90.00
_cell.angle_beta   90.00
_cell.angle_gamma   90.00
#
_symmetry.space_group_name_H-M   'P 1'
#
loop_
_entity.id
_entity.type
_entity.pdbx_description
1 polymer ?
#
loop_
_entity_poly.entity_id
_entity_poly.type
_entity_poly.pdbx_seq_one_letter_code
_entity_poly.pdbx_strand_id
1 'polypeptide(L)'
;MKKASVILISILVMTSCATVSDVTTLKRCEFRMQGIKDVVAAGVNISGKKSISELSLLDAGRITLAIKKGSLPVTMTLAVEIRNPNTQTVAVDRVDYAVALDGEPLFSGFTTDSVKVPGGNRVAVIPLKVTFDLFSLKEDNTQDAILNLLFNLAGASEIPSTLTLQLKPSISIGKAMIPYPGYMEISREFGGRQ
;
A
#
# COMPACT_ATOMS: atom_id res chain seq x y z
N MET A 1 36.76 -33.57 56.60
CA MET A 1 36.21 -32.20 56.75
C MET A 1 37.06 -31.30 55.87
N LYS A 2 36.62 -30.56 54.85
CA LYS A 2 35.32 -30.04 54.43
C LYS A 2 35.29 -29.94 52.89
N LYS A 3 34.06 -30.05 52.37
CA LYS A 3 33.68 -30.04 50.96
C LYS A 3 33.76 -28.64 50.35
N ALA A 4 33.90 -28.66 49.02
CA ALA A 4 33.31 -27.77 48.02
C ALA A 4 33.90 -26.36 47.86
N SER A 5 34.51 -26.13 46.68
CA SER A 5 34.53 -24.83 46.04
C SER A 5 33.63 -24.92 44.81
N VAL A 6 32.49 -24.24 44.85
CA VAL A 6 31.56 -24.10 43.71
C VAL A 6 31.93 -22.81 43.00
N ILE A 7 32.48 -22.93 41.80
CA ILE A 7 32.70 -21.79 40.91
C ILE A 7 31.41 -21.60 40.10
N LEU A 8 30.67 -20.53 40.41
CA LEU A 8 29.47 -20.12 39.68
C LEU A 8 29.88 -19.28 38.47
N ILE A 9 30.02 -19.94 37.32
CA ILE A 9 30.19 -19.26 36.02
C ILE A 9 28.82 -18.71 35.58
N SER A 10 28.61 -17.41 35.81
CA SER A 10 27.46 -16.68 35.27
C SER A 10 27.79 -16.26 33.84
N ILE A 11 27.38 -17.06 32.86
CA ILE A 11 27.42 -16.69 31.44
C ILE A 11 26.21 -15.79 31.18
N LEU A 12 26.45 -14.48 31.16
CA LEU A 12 25.47 -13.47 30.78
C LEU A 12 25.37 -13.43 29.25
N VAL A 13 24.27 -13.94 28.72
CA VAL A 13 24.01 -14.00 27.27
C VAL A 13 23.59 -12.61 26.78
N MET A 14 24.53 -11.85 26.20
CA MET A 14 24.28 -10.52 25.61
C MET A 14 24.23 -10.57 24.09
N THR A 15 23.19 -11.17 23.51
CA THR A 15 23.00 -11.22 22.03
C THR A 15 21.72 -10.53 21.53
N SER A 16 21.06 -9.69 22.33
CA SER A 16 19.73 -9.14 22.00
C SER A 16 19.68 -7.68 21.48
N CYS A 17 20.82 -7.02 21.21
CA CYS A 17 20.79 -5.57 20.90
C CYS A 17 20.39 -5.25 19.44
N ALA A 18 20.72 -6.11 18.46
CA ALA A 18 20.44 -5.84 17.06
C ALA A 18 18.94 -5.96 16.70
N THR A 19 18.22 -6.90 17.31
CA THR A 19 16.82 -7.20 16.97
C THR A 19 15.84 -6.10 17.43
N VAL A 20 16.12 -5.48 18.58
CA VAL A 20 15.28 -4.41 19.15
C VAL A 20 15.47 -3.09 18.40
N SER A 21 16.67 -2.85 17.86
CA SER A 21 17.02 -1.63 17.13
C SER A 21 16.19 -1.45 15.85
N ASP A 22 16.02 -2.49 15.05
CA ASP A 22 15.43 -2.32 13.71
C ASP A 22 13.91 -2.16 13.75
N VAL A 23 13.22 -2.88 14.65
CA VAL A 23 11.77 -2.71 14.85
C VAL A 23 11.46 -1.33 15.42
N THR A 24 12.27 -0.84 16.37
CA THR A 24 12.11 0.51 16.93
C THR A 24 12.44 1.61 15.90
N THR A 25 13.38 1.34 14.99
CA THR A 25 13.69 2.20 13.85
C THR A 25 12.49 2.29 12.90
N LEU A 26 11.88 1.17 12.54
CA LEU A 26 10.67 1.15 11.69
C LEU A 26 9.50 1.91 12.32
N LYS A 27 9.30 1.80 13.65
CA LYS A 27 8.27 2.56 14.39
C LYS A 27 8.40 4.07 14.31
N ARG A 28 9.61 4.58 14.07
CA ARG A 28 9.85 6.01 13.90
C ARG A 28 9.71 6.46 12.46
N CYS A 29 9.56 5.54 11.50
CA CYS A 29 9.32 5.90 10.12
C CYS A 29 7.88 6.40 9.97
N GLU A 30 7.72 7.39 9.09
CA GLU A 30 6.42 8.00 8.81
C GLU A 30 5.94 7.56 7.44
N PHE A 31 4.65 7.24 7.34
CA PHE A 31 4.03 6.74 6.13
C PHE A 31 3.01 7.74 5.61
N ARG A 32 3.00 7.97 4.30
CA ARG A 32 2.05 8.87 3.65
C ARG A 32 1.70 8.38 2.26
N MET A 33 0.43 8.43 1.89
CA MET A 33 0.03 8.13 0.51
C MET A 33 0.40 9.30 -0.42
N GLN A 34 1.29 9.08 -1.39
CA GLN A 34 1.65 10.06 -2.43
C GLN A 34 0.61 10.16 -3.54
N GLY A 35 -0.16 9.10 -3.78
CA GLY A 35 -1.25 9.10 -4.76
C GLY A 35 -1.38 7.76 -5.46
N ILE A 36 -2.23 7.76 -6.49
CA ILE A 36 -2.54 6.61 -7.34
C ILE A 36 -1.77 6.77 -8.65
N LYS A 37 -1.19 5.69 -9.16
CA LYS A 37 -0.45 5.61 -10.42
C LYS A 37 -0.88 4.39 -11.21
N ASP A 38 -0.54 4.37 -12.49
CA ASP A 38 -0.66 3.20 -13.36
C ASP A 38 -2.08 2.59 -13.37
N VAL A 39 -3.10 3.44 -13.47
CA VAL A 39 -4.50 3.02 -13.49
C VAL A 39 -4.80 2.40 -14.85
N VAL A 40 -5.17 1.12 -14.84
CA VAL A 40 -5.51 0.33 -16.02
C VAL A 40 -6.88 -0.31 -15.81
N ALA A 41 -7.76 -0.18 -16.79
CA ALA A 41 -9.12 -0.73 -16.75
C ALA A 41 -9.38 -1.57 -18.00
N ALA A 42 -9.79 -2.83 -17.81
CA ALA A 42 -9.94 -3.80 -18.90
C ALA A 42 -8.71 -3.84 -19.86
N GLY A 43 -7.51 -3.67 -19.32
CA GLY A 43 -6.25 -3.63 -20.08
C GLY A 43 -5.93 -2.30 -20.78
N VAL A 44 -6.77 -1.27 -20.60
CA VAL A 44 -6.56 0.09 -21.14
C VAL A 44 -5.95 0.99 -20.07
N ASN A 45 -4.82 1.64 -20.37
CA ASN A 45 -4.26 2.66 -19.48
C ASN A 45 -5.11 3.94 -19.53
N ILE A 46 -5.66 4.32 -18.39
CA ILE A 46 -6.51 5.50 -18.22
C ILE A 46 -5.90 6.55 -17.29
N SER A 47 -4.63 6.40 -16.92
CA SER A 47 -3.94 7.30 -15.99
C SER A 47 -3.99 8.76 -16.48
N GLY A 48 -4.55 9.65 -15.67
CA GLY A 48 -4.68 11.08 -15.99
C GLY A 48 -5.71 11.41 -17.07
N LYS A 49 -6.48 10.43 -17.56
CA LYS A 49 -7.58 10.64 -18.50
C LYS A 49 -8.83 11.08 -17.75
N LYS A 50 -9.56 12.04 -18.30
CA LYS A 50 -10.73 12.61 -17.63
C LYS A 50 -12.08 12.04 -18.04
N SER A 51 -12.14 11.45 -19.22
CA SER A 51 -13.37 10.89 -19.75
C SER A 51 -13.08 9.85 -20.82
N ILE A 52 -14.12 9.10 -21.18
CA ILE A 52 -14.04 8.10 -22.26
C ILE A 52 -13.69 8.75 -23.60
N SER A 53 -14.04 10.02 -23.79
CA SER A 53 -13.74 10.80 -25.00
C SER A 53 -12.27 11.13 -25.18
N GLU A 54 -11.44 11.02 -24.14
CA GLU A 54 -9.98 11.19 -24.22
C GLU A 54 -9.22 9.90 -24.56
N LEU A 55 -9.95 8.79 -24.71
CA LEU A 55 -9.42 7.49 -25.10
C LEU A 55 -9.45 7.32 -26.63
N SER A 56 -8.61 6.41 -27.14
CA SER A 56 -8.73 5.98 -28.54
C SER A 56 -10.05 5.25 -28.76
N LEU A 57 -10.54 5.21 -30.00
CA LEU A 57 -11.79 4.51 -30.34
C LEU A 57 -11.74 3.01 -29.93
N LEU A 58 -10.58 2.37 -30.10
CA LEU A 58 -10.38 0.98 -29.72
C LEU A 58 -10.43 0.79 -28.19
N ASP A 59 -9.81 1.70 -27.45
CA ASP A 59 -9.77 1.66 -25.99
C ASP A 59 -11.13 1.95 -25.37
N ALA A 60 -11.84 2.96 -25.87
CA ALA A 60 -13.22 3.24 -25.51
C ALA A 60 -14.11 2.00 -25.76
N GLY A 61 -13.96 1.36 -26.93
CA GLY A 61 -14.67 0.13 -27.27
C GLY A 61 -14.41 -1.03 -26.30
N ARG A 62 -13.16 -1.20 -25.84
CA ARG A 62 -12.79 -2.23 -24.83
C ARG A 62 -13.48 -1.97 -23.50
N ILE A 63 -13.42 -0.73 -23.01
CA ILE A 63 -14.08 -0.33 -21.75
C ILE A 63 -15.60 -0.53 -21.85
N THR A 64 -16.23 -0.05 -22.91
CA THR A 64 -17.68 -0.20 -23.11
C THR A 64 -18.08 -1.68 -23.19
N LEU A 65 -17.31 -2.52 -23.87
CA LEU A 65 -17.59 -3.96 -23.96
C LEU A 65 -17.48 -4.64 -22.59
N ALA A 66 -16.48 -4.28 -21.79
CA ALA A 66 -16.32 -4.79 -20.43
C ALA A 66 -17.54 -4.42 -19.56
N ILE A 67 -17.94 -3.15 -19.57
CA ILE A 67 -19.14 -2.68 -18.86
C ILE A 67 -20.40 -3.44 -19.31
N LYS A 68 -20.60 -3.64 -20.62
CA LYS A 68 -21.73 -4.42 -21.15
C LYS A 68 -21.73 -5.89 -20.70
N LYS A 69 -20.57 -6.45 -20.39
CA LYS A 69 -20.42 -7.80 -19.83
C LYS A 69 -20.62 -7.85 -18.32
N GLY A 70 -20.87 -6.71 -17.66
CA GLY A 70 -21.07 -6.63 -16.21
C GLY A 70 -19.79 -6.84 -15.41
N SER A 71 -18.61 -6.57 -15.99
CA SER A 71 -17.32 -6.71 -15.32
C SER A 71 -16.35 -5.68 -15.87
N LEU A 72 -15.72 -4.91 -14.98
CA LEU A 72 -14.70 -3.94 -15.35
C LEU A 72 -13.51 -4.10 -14.41
N PRO A 73 -12.58 -5.02 -14.72
CA PRO A 73 -11.39 -5.22 -13.90
C PRO A 73 -10.48 -4.00 -13.98
N VAL A 74 -10.09 -3.50 -12.82
CA VAL A 74 -9.19 -2.35 -12.64
C VAL A 74 -7.95 -2.81 -11.89
N THR A 75 -6.79 -2.37 -12.38
CA THR A 75 -5.53 -2.43 -11.63
C THR A 75 -4.97 -1.03 -11.44
N MET A 76 -4.32 -0.81 -10.30
CA MET A 76 -3.64 0.45 -10.00
C MET A 76 -2.50 0.24 -9.01
N THR A 77 -1.60 1.21 -8.94
CA THR A 77 -0.52 1.25 -7.95
C THR A 77 -0.75 2.40 -6.98
N LEU A 78 -0.87 2.09 -5.69
CA LEU A 78 -0.86 3.10 -4.63
C LEU A 78 0.58 3.35 -4.22
N ALA A 79 1.04 4.57 -4.42
CA ALA A 79 2.40 4.98 -4.05
C ALA A 79 2.40 5.43 -2.59
N VAL A 80 2.98 4.63 -1.69
CA VAL A 80 3.14 4.99 -0.28
C VAL A 80 4.57 5.46 -0.04
N GLU A 81 4.74 6.72 0.34
CA GLU A 81 6.01 7.25 0.81
C GLU A 81 6.28 6.79 2.23
N ILE A 82 7.52 6.37 2.48
CA ILE A 82 8.05 6.13 3.80
C ILE A 82 9.24 7.08 4.03
N ARG A 83 9.16 7.89 5.10
CA ARG A 83 10.22 8.78 5.56
C ARG A 83 10.94 8.16 6.75
N ASN A 84 12.27 8.07 6.70
CA ASN A 84 13.07 7.51 7.78
C ASN A 84 13.86 8.62 8.50
N PRO A 85 13.38 9.11 9.68
CA PRO A 85 14.08 10.13 10.44
C PRO A 85 15.28 9.58 11.24
N ASN A 86 15.43 8.25 11.35
CA ASN A 86 16.56 7.63 12.03
C ASN A 86 17.85 7.81 11.23
N THR A 87 19.02 7.60 11.84
CA THR A 87 20.30 7.70 11.12
C THR A 87 20.63 6.43 10.31
N GLN A 88 20.01 5.30 10.65
CA GLN A 88 20.24 3.98 10.07
C GLN A 88 19.25 3.70 8.94
N THR A 89 19.70 2.99 7.92
CA THR A 89 18.83 2.46 6.86
C THR A 89 17.95 1.36 7.43
N VAL A 90 16.65 1.38 7.10
CA VAL A 90 15.72 0.28 7.37
C VAL A 90 15.35 -0.39 6.03
N ALA A 91 15.19 -1.72 6.04
CA ALA A 91 14.65 -2.46 4.90
C ALA A 91 13.25 -2.95 5.25
N VAL A 92 12.25 -2.53 4.49
CA VAL A 92 10.88 -3.03 4.59
C VAL A 92 10.74 -4.16 3.58
N ASP A 93 10.77 -5.39 4.04
CA ASP A 93 10.85 -6.58 3.16
C ASP A 93 9.49 -7.05 2.66
N ARG A 94 8.44 -6.76 3.42
CA ARG A 94 7.05 -7.09 3.08
C ARG A 94 6.14 -6.06 3.71
N VAL A 95 5.07 -5.70 3.02
CA VAL A 95 3.94 -4.97 3.60
C VAL A 95 2.70 -5.79 3.33
N ASP A 96 2.02 -6.24 4.37
CA ASP A 96 0.64 -6.71 4.26
C ASP A 96 -0.28 -5.49 4.31
N TYR A 97 -1.28 -5.42 3.42
CA TYR A 97 -2.16 -4.27 3.34
C TYR A 97 -3.59 -4.61 2.95
N ALA A 98 -4.51 -3.80 3.45
CA ALA A 98 -5.91 -3.76 3.04
C ALA A 98 -6.26 -2.34 2.58
N VAL A 99 -7.09 -2.25 1.55
CA VAL A 99 -7.54 -1.02 0.92
C VAL A 99 -9.04 -0.94 1.04
N ALA A 100 -9.54 0.22 1.43
CA ALA A 100 -10.95 0.56 1.39
C ALA A 100 -11.15 1.87 0.62
N LEU A 101 -12.28 1.97 -0.07
CA LEU A 101 -12.73 3.17 -0.76
C LEU A 101 -14.03 3.64 -0.13
N ASP A 102 -14.05 4.86 0.42
CA ASP A 102 -15.21 5.43 1.11
C ASP A 102 -15.77 4.52 2.23
N GLY A 103 -14.86 3.76 2.88
CA GLY A 103 -15.18 2.79 3.94
C GLY A 103 -15.47 1.37 3.44
N GLU A 104 -15.72 1.18 2.15
CA GLU A 104 -16.01 -0.13 1.55
C GLU A 104 -14.72 -0.91 1.25
N PRO A 105 -14.57 -2.16 1.72
CA PRO A 105 -13.42 -2.98 1.43
C PRO A 105 -13.22 -3.23 -0.08
N LEU A 106 -12.04 -2.88 -0.58
CA LEU A 106 -11.70 -2.94 -2.01
C LEU A 106 -10.78 -4.12 -2.33
N PHE A 107 -9.72 -4.28 -1.53
CA PHE A 107 -8.64 -5.23 -1.82
C PHE A 107 -7.83 -5.52 -0.57
N SER A 108 -7.26 -6.71 -0.48
CA SER A 108 -6.18 -7.01 0.47
C SER A 108 -5.09 -7.84 -0.20
N GLY A 109 -3.84 -7.63 0.21
CA GLY A 109 -2.69 -8.26 -0.41
C GLY A 109 -1.40 -7.96 0.33
N PHE A 110 -0.28 -8.24 -0.34
CA PHE A 110 1.04 -7.98 0.21
C PHE A 110 2.07 -7.63 -0.87
N THR A 111 3.14 -6.96 -0.49
CA THR A 111 4.28 -6.70 -1.38
C THR A 111 5.20 -7.90 -1.46
N THR A 112 5.80 -8.10 -2.64
CA THR A 112 6.83 -9.12 -2.88
C THR A 112 8.24 -8.56 -2.79
N ASP A 113 8.39 -7.26 -3.02
CA ASP A 113 9.69 -6.61 -3.17
C ASP A 113 10.07 -5.87 -1.90
N SER A 114 11.35 -5.98 -1.53
CA SER A 114 11.93 -5.25 -0.39
C SER A 114 12.29 -3.81 -0.79
N VAL A 115 11.95 -2.87 0.08
CA VAL A 115 12.24 -1.44 -0.09
C VAL A 115 13.24 -1.00 0.97
N LYS A 116 14.44 -0.59 0.54
CA LYS A 116 15.42 0.03 1.42
C LYS A 116 15.11 1.51 1.58
N VAL A 117 14.99 1.96 2.83
CA VAL A 117 14.68 3.34 3.20
C VAL A 117 15.88 3.91 3.93
N PRO A 118 16.73 4.67 3.22
CA PRO A 118 17.94 5.20 3.82
C PRO A 118 17.63 6.13 5.00
N GLY A 119 18.50 6.13 6.01
CA GLY A 119 18.38 7.08 7.13
C GLY A 119 18.68 8.53 6.77
N GLY A 120 18.48 9.43 7.73
CA GLY A 120 18.79 10.86 7.63
C GLY A 120 17.66 11.68 7.00
N ASN A 121 16.41 11.42 7.39
CA ASN A 121 15.20 12.06 6.83
C ASN A 121 14.99 11.81 5.32
N ARG A 122 15.61 10.77 4.76
CA ARG A 122 15.38 10.40 3.37
C ARG A 122 14.08 9.61 3.22
N VAL A 123 13.57 9.62 2.00
CA VAL A 123 12.30 8.97 1.62
C VAL A 123 12.54 7.84 0.63
N ALA A 124 11.64 6.86 0.65
CA ALA A 124 11.49 5.85 -0.39
C ALA A 124 10.00 5.65 -0.68
N VAL A 125 9.68 4.98 -1.80
CA VAL A 125 8.30 4.69 -2.19
C VAL A 125 8.08 3.18 -2.18
N ILE A 126 7.01 2.77 -1.50
CA ILE A 126 6.50 1.40 -1.48
C ILE A 126 5.32 1.34 -2.47
N PRO A 127 5.45 0.61 -3.59
CA PRO A 127 4.36 0.44 -4.54
C PRO A 127 3.41 -0.67 -4.07
N LEU A 128 2.16 -0.32 -3.75
CA LEU A 128 1.12 -1.29 -3.40
C LEU A 128 0.24 -1.55 -4.63
N LYS A 129 0.23 -2.78 -5.14
CA LYS A 129 -0.54 -3.17 -6.33
C LYS A 129 -1.95 -3.58 -5.94
N VAL A 130 -2.95 -2.94 -6.51
CA VAL A 130 -4.36 -3.17 -6.18
C VAL A 130 -5.08 -3.65 -7.43
N THR A 131 -5.89 -4.69 -7.28
CA THR A 131 -6.71 -5.27 -8.36
C THR A 131 -8.11 -5.54 -7.83
N PHE A 132 -9.13 -5.08 -8.55
CA PHE A 132 -10.53 -5.30 -8.19
C PHE A 132 -11.41 -5.19 -9.43
N ASP A 133 -12.69 -5.56 -9.31
CA ASP A 133 -13.68 -5.29 -10.36
C ASP A 133 -14.54 -4.09 -9.93
N LEU A 134 -14.68 -3.09 -10.80
CA LEU A 134 -15.41 -1.87 -10.46
C LEU A 134 -16.90 -2.13 -10.17
N PHE A 135 -17.48 -3.19 -10.74
CA PHE A 135 -18.87 -3.60 -10.49
C PHE A 135 -19.08 -4.13 -9.06
N SER A 136 -18.02 -4.52 -8.34
CA SER A 136 -18.16 -4.96 -6.95
C SER A 136 -18.40 -3.81 -5.97
N LEU A 137 -18.27 -2.55 -6.40
CA LEU A 137 -18.34 -1.36 -5.54
C LEU A 137 -19.65 -0.58 -5.65
N LYS A 138 -20.51 -0.90 -6.60
CA LYS A 138 -21.74 -0.14 -6.87
C LYS A 138 -22.95 -1.06 -6.79
N GLU A 139 -23.90 -0.71 -5.94
CA GLU A 139 -25.24 -1.33 -5.95
C GLU A 139 -25.99 -0.94 -7.24
N ASP A 140 -25.92 0.34 -7.62
CA ASP A 140 -26.44 0.87 -8.89
C ASP A 140 -25.42 0.70 -10.02
N ASN A 141 -25.51 -0.41 -10.73
CA ASN A 141 -24.65 -0.79 -11.85
C ASN A 141 -24.95 -0.05 -13.17
N THR A 142 -25.27 1.25 -13.09
CA THR A 142 -25.48 2.07 -14.29
C THR A 142 -24.14 2.40 -14.96
N GLN A 143 -24.13 2.46 -16.30
CA GLN A 143 -22.91 2.74 -17.06
C GLN A 143 -22.27 4.08 -16.66
N ASP A 144 -23.06 5.13 -16.49
CA ASP A 144 -22.55 6.45 -16.12
C ASP A 144 -21.95 6.46 -14.71
N ALA A 145 -22.55 5.77 -13.74
CA ALA A 145 -22.00 5.66 -12.39
C ALA A 145 -20.66 4.92 -12.38
N ILE A 146 -20.54 3.86 -13.17
CA ILE A 146 -19.30 3.08 -13.33
C ILE A 146 -18.21 3.90 -14.02
N LEU A 147 -18.55 4.61 -15.11
CA LEU A 147 -17.61 5.48 -15.82
C LEU A 147 -17.14 6.65 -14.95
N ASN A 148 -18.05 7.29 -14.23
CA ASN A 148 -17.70 8.37 -13.31
C ASN A 148 -16.73 7.85 -12.24
N LEU A 149 -17.05 6.75 -11.56
CA LEU A 149 -16.14 6.17 -10.56
C LEU A 149 -14.77 5.81 -11.16
N LEU A 150 -14.75 5.26 -12.37
CA LEU A 150 -13.52 4.92 -13.07
C LEU A 150 -12.61 6.14 -13.27
N PHE A 151 -13.17 7.23 -13.78
CA PHE A 151 -12.40 8.45 -14.03
C PHE A 151 -12.09 9.22 -12.73
N ASN A 152 -12.92 9.10 -11.69
CA ASN A 152 -12.58 9.59 -10.34
C ASN A 152 -11.27 8.95 -9.85
N LEU A 153 -11.16 7.62 -9.96
CA LEU A 153 -9.96 6.86 -9.57
C LEU A 153 -8.74 7.18 -10.46
N ALA A 154 -8.96 7.54 -11.72
CA ALA A 154 -7.92 7.99 -12.63
C ALA A 154 -7.43 9.43 -12.38
N GLY A 155 -8.04 10.15 -11.42
CA GLY A 155 -7.66 11.49 -10.98
C GLY A 155 -8.43 12.63 -11.66
N ALA A 156 -9.64 12.37 -12.18
CA ALA A 156 -10.35 13.32 -13.04
C ALA A 156 -11.56 14.04 -12.44
N SER A 157 -11.93 13.78 -11.19
CA SER A 157 -13.24 14.15 -10.68
C SER A 157 -13.26 15.26 -9.66
N GLU A 158 -14.36 16.01 -9.67
CA GLU A 158 -14.70 17.00 -8.64
C GLU A 158 -15.40 16.36 -7.43
N ILE A 159 -15.70 15.06 -7.46
CA ILE A 159 -16.29 14.35 -6.33
C ILE A 159 -15.15 13.80 -5.45
N PRO A 160 -15.06 14.21 -4.18
CA PRO A 160 -14.07 13.64 -3.28
C PRO A 160 -14.43 12.20 -2.90
N SER A 161 -13.44 11.33 -2.94
CA SER A 161 -13.46 9.97 -2.38
C SER A 161 -12.27 9.79 -1.46
N THR A 162 -12.45 9.02 -0.39
CA THR A 162 -11.41 8.71 0.60
C THR A 162 -10.88 7.30 0.39
N LEU A 163 -9.60 7.19 0.07
CA LEU A 163 -8.91 5.91 0.12
C LEU A 163 -8.32 5.72 1.51
N THR A 164 -8.63 4.60 2.16
CA THR A 164 -8.04 4.20 3.44
C THR A 164 -7.17 2.96 3.24
N LEU A 165 -5.96 3.00 3.79
CA LEU A 165 -5.00 1.91 3.74
C LEU A 165 -4.65 1.48 5.15
N GLN A 166 -4.85 0.19 5.42
CA GLN A 166 -4.29 -0.45 6.60
C GLN A 166 -3.03 -1.19 6.20
N LEU A 167 -1.91 -0.84 6.82
CA LEU A 167 -0.57 -1.32 6.50
C LEU A 167 0.04 -2.07 7.67
N LYS A 168 0.72 -3.18 7.39
CA LYS A 168 1.52 -3.93 8.35
C LYS A 168 2.87 -4.31 7.71
N PRO A 169 3.85 -3.39 7.77
CA PRO A 169 5.19 -3.67 7.26
C PRO A 169 5.90 -4.70 8.12
N SER A 170 6.84 -5.42 7.51
CA SER A 170 7.68 -6.42 8.15
C SER A 170 9.13 -6.23 7.73
N ILE A 171 10.03 -6.52 8.65
CA ILE A 171 11.48 -6.49 8.43
C ILE A 171 12.07 -7.88 8.68
N SER A 172 13.16 -8.22 8.00
CA SER A 172 13.84 -9.49 8.19
C SER A 172 15.00 -9.32 9.15
N ILE A 173 15.05 -10.15 10.19
CA ILE A 173 16.15 -10.23 11.14
C ILE A 173 16.70 -11.66 11.13
N GLY A 174 17.87 -11.82 10.51
CA GLY A 174 18.41 -13.15 10.22
C GLY A 174 17.46 -13.92 9.28
N LYS A 175 16.87 -15.02 9.77
CA LYS A 175 15.90 -15.83 9.03
C LYS A 175 14.44 -15.56 9.41
N ALA A 176 14.20 -14.71 10.41
CA ALA A 176 12.86 -14.42 10.90
C ALA A 176 12.33 -13.14 10.24
N MET A 177 11.07 -13.17 9.80
CA MET A 177 10.33 -11.98 9.37
C MET A 177 9.53 -11.44 10.57
N ILE A 178 9.84 -10.22 10.99
CA ILE A 178 9.26 -9.58 12.15
C ILE A 178 8.28 -8.51 11.68
N PRO A 179 6.96 -8.70 11.91
CA PRO A 179 5.97 -7.71 11.53
C PRO A 179 5.92 -6.53 12.50
N TYR A 180 5.44 -5.40 12.00
CA TYR A 180 5.06 -4.26 12.80
C TYR A 180 4.00 -4.67 13.84
N PRO A 181 4.09 -4.17 15.09
CA PRO A 181 3.07 -4.45 16.09
C PRO A 181 1.80 -3.65 15.78
N GLY A 182 0.78 -4.35 15.28
CA GLY A 182 -0.50 -3.76 14.90
C GLY A 182 -0.56 -3.35 13.43
N TYR A 183 -1.63 -2.62 13.09
CA TYR A 183 -1.83 -2.01 11.77
C TYR A 183 -1.64 -0.50 11.88
N MET A 184 -1.04 0.09 10.86
CA MET A 184 -1.02 1.53 10.66
C MET A 184 -2.11 1.89 9.66
N GLU A 185 -2.84 2.95 9.92
CA GLU A 185 -3.86 3.45 9.00
C GLU A 185 -3.39 4.76 8.38
N ILE A 186 -3.45 4.85 7.05
CA ILE A 186 -3.26 6.08 6.32
C ILE A 186 -4.46 6.29 5.41
N SER A 187 -5.05 7.48 5.47
CA SER A 187 -6.16 7.87 4.60
C SER A 187 -5.78 9.08 3.77
N ARG A 188 -6.31 9.14 2.56
CA ARG A 188 -6.20 10.34 1.75
C ARG A 188 -7.40 10.48 0.82
N GLU A 189 -7.91 11.70 0.81
CA GLU A 189 -8.94 12.16 -0.10
C GLU A 189 -8.35 12.40 -1.49
N PHE A 190 -9.10 12.04 -2.52
CA PHE A 190 -8.79 12.27 -3.92
C PHE A 190 -10.06 12.65 -4.68
N GLY A 191 -9.91 13.48 -5.72
CA GLY A 191 -11.04 14.20 -6.28
C GLY A 191 -11.47 15.38 -5.39
N GLY A 192 -12.33 16.26 -5.91
CA GLY A 192 -12.67 17.55 -5.27
C GLY A 192 -11.98 18.75 -5.92
N ARG A 193 -12.62 19.94 -5.89
CA ARG A 193 -11.96 21.19 -6.26
C ARG A 193 -10.82 21.46 -5.26
N GLN A 194 -9.58 21.45 -5.77
CA GLN A 194 -8.40 21.89 -5.03
C GLN A 194 -8.34 23.42 -4.95
#